data_AF-A0A1X0N5F1-F1
#
_entry.id   AF-A0A1X0N5F1-F1
#
_cell.length_a   1.000
_cell.length_b   1.000
_cell.length_c   1.000
_cell.angle_alpha   90.00
_cell.angle_beta   90.00
_cell.angle_gamma   90.00
#
_symmetry.space_group_name_H-M   'P 1'
#
loop_
_entity.id
_entity.type
_entity.pdbx_description
1 polymer ?
#
loop_
_entity_poly.entity_id
_entity_poly.type
_entity_poly.pdbx_seq_one_letter_code
_entity_poly.pdbx_strand_id
1 'polypeptide(L)' 'MMYADQQQLVVLSAMFPSWIWRVAIGRRVVVASDGVVIRAYWIPALLWLDEFRALLFVQQLNASVVSRGFDE' A
#
# COMPACT_ATOMS: atom_id res chain seq x y z
N MET A 1 -4.58 8.95 16.28
CA MET A 1 -5.36 8.96 15.02
C MET A 1 -4.40 9.27 13.85
N MET A 2 -3.52 8.37 13.39
CA MET A 2 -2.61 8.55 12.22
C MET A 2 -3.18 8.24 10.82
N TYR A 3 -3.62 9.26 10.06
CA TYR A 3 -3.85 9.12 8.61
C TYR A 3 -2.53 8.75 7.93
N ALA A 4 -2.55 8.24 6.69
CA ALA A 4 -1.28 8.06 6.00
C ALA A 4 -0.65 9.45 5.85
N ASP A 5 0.32 9.73 6.70
CA ASP A 5 0.87 11.07 6.87
C ASP A 5 1.71 11.41 5.63
N GLN A 6 1.89 12.69 5.33
CA GLN A 6 2.66 13.11 4.16
C GLN A 6 4.07 12.49 4.15
N GLN A 7 4.64 12.25 5.34
CA GLN A 7 5.90 11.52 5.48
C GLN A 7 5.86 10.09 4.95
N GLN A 8 4.75 9.37 5.12
CA GLN A 8 4.62 7.98 4.67
C GLN A 8 4.53 7.90 3.14
N LEU A 9 3.89 8.87 2.49
CA LEU A 9 3.86 8.98 1.03
C LEU A 9 5.25 9.21 0.43
N VAL A 10 6.07 10.03 1.10
CA VAL A 10 7.44 10.29 0.65
C VAL A 10 8.26 9.01 0.65
N VAL A 11 8.16 8.20 1.71
CA VAL A 11 8.92 6.95 1.78
C VAL A 11 8.41 5.91 0.77
N LEU A 12 7.09 5.79 0.57
CA LEU A 12 6.53 4.92 -0.46
C LEU A 12 6.96 5.34 -1.88
N SER A 13 7.03 6.64 -2.14
CA SER A 13 7.50 7.16 -3.43
C SER A 13 9.00 6.91 -3.62
N ALA A 14 9.78 6.84 -2.55
CA ALA A 14 11.21 6.49 -2.62
C ALA A 14 11.43 4.99 -2.88
N MET A 15 10.62 4.11 -2.28
CA MET A 15 10.72 2.66 -2.49
C MET A 15 10.11 2.20 -3.82
N PHE A 16 9.07 2.88 -4.29
CA PHE A 16 8.37 2.54 -5.53
C PHE A 16 8.26 3.79 -6.42
N PRO A 17 9.39 4.23 -7.01
CA PRO A 17 9.44 5.50 -7.75
C PRO A 17 8.58 5.50 -9.02
N SER A 18 8.20 4.32 -9.52
CA SER A 18 7.30 4.17 -10.67
C SER A 18 5.82 4.36 -10.34
N TRP A 19 5.44 4.43 -9.05
CA TRP A 19 4.04 4.44 -8.62
C TRP A 19 3.61 5.83 -8.13
N ILE A 20 2.41 6.27 -8.53
CA ILE A 20 1.85 7.56 -8.10
C ILE A 20 0.84 7.32 -6.99
N TRP A 21 1.20 7.70 -5.76
CA TRP A 21 0.43 7.43 -4.56
C TRP A 21 -0.55 8.56 -4.20
N ARG A 22 -1.74 8.21 -3.71
CA ARG A 22 -2.75 9.16 -3.19
C ARG A 22 -3.35 8.67 -1.88
N VAL A 23 -3.70 9.59 -0.99
CA VAL A 23 -4.40 9.29 0.26
C VAL A 23 -5.89 9.12 0.00
N ALA A 24 -6.48 8.02 0.46
CA ALA A 24 -7.93 7.82 0.46
C ALA A 24 -8.51 7.93 1.87
N ILE A 25 -9.61 8.69 2.02
CA ILE A 25 -10.28 8.94 3.30
C ILE A 25 -11.45 7.95 3.45
N GLY A 26 -11.16 6.77 4.01
CA GLY A 26 -12.16 5.73 4.27
C GLY A 26 -11.48 4.42 4.60
N ARG A 27 -11.13 4.22 5.89
CA ARG A 27 -10.02 3.34 6.34
C ARG A 27 -8.70 3.84 5.74
N ARG A 28 -7.67 4.01 6.56
CA ARG A 28 -6.44 4.69 6.10
C ARG A 28 -5.67 3.80 5.16
N VAL A 29 -5.85 4.06 3.88
CA VAL A 29 -5.23 3.33 2.79
C VAL A 29 -4.56 4.31 1.85
N VAL A 30 -3.45 3.85 1.28
CA VAL A 30 -2.74 4.52 0.20
C VAL A 30 -3.08 3.76 -1.06
N VAL A 31 -3.46 4.50 -2.09
CA VAL A 31 -3.84 3.94 -3.39
C VAL A 31 -2.84 4.45 -4.42
N ALA A 32 -2.19 3.52 -5.12
CA ALA A 32 -1.38 3.83 -6.28
C ALA A 32 -2.27 4.00 -7.51
N SER A 33 -1.79 4.77 -8.48
CA SER A 33 -2.52 5.08 -9.73
C SER A 33 -2.80 3.87 -10.61
N ASP A 34 -2.07 2.78 -10.44
CA ASP A 34 -2.33 1.48 -11.08
C ASP A 34 -3.41 0.66 -10.37
N GLY A 35 -4.01 1.20 -9.29
CA GLY A 35 -5.07 0.58 -8.53
C GLY A 35 -4.58 -0.24 -7.33
N VAL A 36 -3.27 -0.31 -7.08
CA VAL A 36 -2.74 -1.05 -5.93
C VAL A 36 -3.10 -0.34 -4.62
N VAL A 37 -3.66 -1.08 -3.66
CA VAL A 37 -4.11 -0.54 -2.38
C VAL A 37 -3.28 -1.12 -1.23
N ILE A 38 -2.79 -0.26 -0.35
CA ILE A 38 -2.05 -0.65 0.86
C ILE A 38 -2.67 0.04 2.06
N ARG A 39 -2.94 -0.71 3.12
CA ARG A 39 -3.39 -0.12 4.40
C ARG A 39 -2.21 0.50 5.14
N ALA A 40 -2.39 1.68 5.72
CA ALA A 40 -1.32 2.46 6.34
C ALA A 40 -0.57 1.71 7.46
N TYR A 41 -1.23 0.80 8.18
CA TYR A 41 -0.58 0.01 9.23
C TYR A 41 0.42 -1.03 8.70
N TRP A 42 0.40 -1.36 7.40
CA TRP A 42 1.38 -2.23 6.76
C TRP A 42 2.65 -1.49 6.34
N ILE A 43 2.64 -0.15 6.35
CA ILE A 43 3.78 0.67 5.91
C ILE A 43 5.05 0.34 6.71
N PRO A 44 5.04 0.24 8.06
CA PRO A 44 6.25 -0.12 8.78
C PRO A 44 6.87 -1.43 8.28
N ALA A 45 6.09 -2.49 8.08
CA ALA A 45 6.58 -3.76 7.56
C ALA A 45 7.19 -3.62 6.16
N LEU A 46 6.55 -2.83 5.30
CA LEU A 46 7.04 -2.47 3.97
C LEU A 46 8.41 -1.78 4.02
N LEU A 47 8.65 -0.89 4.98
CA LEU A 47 9.92 -0.18 5.14
C LEU A 47 11.10 -1.10 5.54
N TRP A 48 10.82 -2.29 6.07
CA TRP A 48 11.85 -3.26 6.46
C TRP A 48 12.21 -4.23 5.33
N LEU A 49 11.53 -4.16 4.19
CA LEU A 49 11.72 -5.06 3.06
C LEU A 49 12.52 -4.38 1.95
N ASP A 50 13.31 -5.17 1.22
CA ASP A 50 13.85 -4.71 -0.06
C ASP A 50 12.72 -4.56 -1.09
N GLU A 51 12.99 -3.80 -2.17
CA GLU A 51 12.02 -3.47 -3.22
C GLU A 51 11.29 -4.70 -3.79
N PHE A 52 12.01 -5.81 -4.03
CA PHE A 52 11.43 -7.02 -4.60
C PHE A 52 10.49 -7.71 -3.62
N ARG A 53 10.90 -7.84 -2.35
CA ARG A 53 10.05 -8.41 -1.29
C ARG A 53 8.86 -7.53 -0.98
N ALA A 54 9.05 -6.22 -1.03
CA ALA A 54 8.01 -5.23 -0.83
C ALA A 54 6.93 -5.35 -1.92
N LEU A 55 7.34 -5.55 -3.17
CA LEU A 55 6.43 -5.81 -4.29
C LEU A 55 5.63 -7.11 -4.12
N LEU A 56 6.30 -8.21 -3.77
CA LEU A 56 5.65 -9.50 -3.50
C LEU A 56 4.65 -9.39 -2.33
N PHE A 57 5.03 -8.70 -1.26
CA PHE A 57 4.19 -8.49 -0.10
C PHE A 57 2.91 -7.74 -0.45
N VAL A 58 3.03 -6.66 -1.23
CA VAL A 58 1.90 -5.87 -1.70
C VAL A 58 0.99 -6.67 -2.64
N GLN A 59 1.56 -7.47 -3.54
CA GLN A 59 0.80 -8.38 -4.40
C GLN A 59 -0.01 -9.39 -3.59
N GLN A 60 0.59 -10.01 -2.57
CA GLN A 60 -0.09 -10.97 -1.69
C GLN A 60 -1.24 -10.31 -0.91
N LEU A 61 -1.02 -9.10 -0.39
CA LEU A 61 -2.07 -8.33 0.30
C LEU A 61 -3.27 -8.04 -0.61
N ASN A 62 -3.03 -7.67 -1.86
CA ASN A 62 -4.10 -7.34 -2.81
C ASN A 62 -4.77 -8.59 -3.39
N ALA A 63 -4.02 -9.67 -3.65
CA ALA A 63 -4.56 -10.96 -4.09
C ALA A 63 -5.52 -11.56 -3.03
N SER A 64 -5.16 -11.45 -1.75
CA SER A 64 -6.00 -11.90 -0.64
C SER A 64 -7.31 -11.14 -0.50
N VAL A 65 -7.36 -9.89 -0.99
CA VAL A 65 -8.58 -9.06 -1.01
C VAL A 65 -9.49 -9.47 -2.17
N VAL A 66 -8.94 -9.80 -3.33
CA VAL A 66 -9.71 -10.26 -4.51
C VAL A 66 -10.38 -11.61 -4.23
N SER A 67 -9.71 -12.54 -3.57
CA SER A 67 -10.31 -13.84 -3.20
C SER A 67 -11.42 -13.76 -2.15
N ARG A 68 -11.59 -12.60 -1.49
CA ARG A 68 -12.67 -12.36 -0.52
C ARG A 68 -13.85 -11.56 -1.09
N GLY A 69 -13.81 -11.21 -2.37
CA GLY A 69 -14.83 -10.41 -3.06
C GLY A 69 -15.76 -11.21 -3.99
N PHE A 70 -15.70 -12.54 -3.97
CA PHE A 70 -16.54 -13.43 -4.80
C PHE A 70 -17.35 -14.41 -3.93
N ASP A 71 -17.83 -13.95 -2.77
CA ASP A 71 -18.78 -14.67 -1.92
C ASP A 71 -19.81 -13.65 -1.38
N GLU A 72 -20.58 -13.06 -2.30
CA GLU A 72 -21.90 -12.48 -2.02
C GLU A 72 -22.79 -12.55 -3.27
#